data_AF-A0A1I6MHB9-F1
#
_entry.id   AF-A0A1I6MHB9-F1
#
_cell.length_a   1.000
_cell.length_b   1.000
_cell.length_c   1.000
_cell.angle_alpha   90.00
_cell.angle_beta   90.00
_cell.angle_gamma   90.00
#
_symmetry.space_group_name_H-M   'P 1'
#
loop_
_entity.id
_entity.type
_entity.pdbx_description
1 polymer ?
#
loop_
_entity_poly.entity_id
_entity_poly.type
_entity_poly.pdbx_seq_one_letter_code
_entity_poly.pdbx_strand_id
1 'polypeptide(L)'
;MSGTTEDGQQRPSDAGVGGAVHQEPGKAGGAEAVQDEPILEQNSATIEEKLEGIAAQTRVDLGDESQDRYEEVLRQRLTDADIQLTDDEVSSLARRSAPGAGGGGV
;
A
#
# COMPACT_ATOMS: atom_id res chain seq x y z
N MET A 1 -43.84 22.00 -42.40
CA MET A 1 -42.78 22.91 -41.90
C MET A 1 -42.27 22.26 -40.63
N SER A 2 -41.33 21.32 -40.69
CA SER A 2 -39.88 21.48 -40.89
C SER A 2 -39.29 22.60 -40.04
N GLY A 3 -38.43 22.22 -39.09
CA GLY A 3 -37.65 23.12 -38.26
C GLY A 3 -37.02 22.43 -37.06
N THR A 4 -36.31 21.32 -37.26
CA THR A 4 -35.28 20.86 -36.30
C THR A 4 -33.96 21.43 -36.77
N THR A 5 -33.40 22.37 -36.00
CA THR A 5 -32.04 22.91 -36.13
C THR A 5 -31.30 22.40 -34.89
N GLU A 6 -30.42 21.40 -35.01
CA GLU A 6 -28.98 21.57 -35.23
C GLU A 6 -28.35 22.51 -34.18
N ASP A 7 -27.64 21.98 -33.19
CA ASP A 7 -26.17 22.03 -33.18
C ASP A 7 -25.65 21.38 -31.89
N GLY A 8 -24.63 20.55 -32.02
CA GLY A 8 -24.05 19.80 -30.92
C GLY A 8 -22.81 19.07 -31.39
N GLN A 9 -21.84 19.87 -31.84
CA GLN A 9 -20.45 19.55 -32.16
C GLN A 9 -19.96 18.11 -31.89
N GLN A 10 -19.69 17.40 -32.99
CA GLN A 10 -18.37 16.89 -33.38
C GLN A 10 -17.44 16.42 -32.23
N ARG A 11 -17.15 15.12 -32.22
CA ARG A 11 -15.74 14.68 -32.17
C ARG A 11 -15.48 13.53 -33.16
N PRO A 12 -14.38 13.62 -33.93
CA PRO A 12 -14.06 12.71 -35.02
C PRO A 12 -13.55 11.34 -34.54
N SER A 13 -13.97 10.33 -35.27
CA SER A 13 -13.30 9.04 -35.47
C SER A 13 -12.03 9.23 -36.31
N ASP A 14 -10.89 8.67 -35.89
CA ASP A 14 -9.90 7.93 -36.71
C ASP A 14 -8.70 7.56 -35.79
N ALA A 15 -8.47 6.27 -35.51
CA ALA A 15 -7.45 5.45 -36.18
C ALA A 15 -5.99 5.90 -35.96
N GLY A 16 -5.26 5.03 -35.24
CA GLY A 16 -3.89 4.63 -35.54
C GLY A 16 -2.80 5.69 -35.62
N VAL A 17 -1.98 5.78 -34.56
CA VAL A 17 -0.51 5.91 -34.69
C VAL A 17 0.19 5.08 -33.60
N GLY A 18 0.40 3.79 -33.89
CA GLY A 18 1.36 2.99 -33.13
C GLY A 18 2.76 3.51 -33.44
N GLY A 19 3.44 4.03 -32.42
CA GLY A 19 4.76 4.64 -32.55
C GLY A 19 5.76 3.71 -33.23
N ALA A 20 6.37 4.20 -34.31
CA ALA A 20 7.50 3.56 -34.95
C ALA A 20 8.68 3.50 -33.97
N VAL A 21 9.03 2.29 -33.51
CA VAL A 21 10.29 2.06 -32.82
C VAL A 21 11.36 1.75 -33.87
N HIS A 22 12.20 2.73 -34.15
CA HIS A 22 13.51 2.50 -34.74
C HIS A 22 14.52 2.47 -33.59
N GLN A 23 15.08 1.31 -33.27
CA GLN A 23 16.41 1.23 -32.67
C GLN A 23 17.21 0.15 -33.38
N GLU A 24 18.29 0.61 -33.99
CA GLU A 24 19.29 -0.09 -34.79
C GLU A 24 19.99 -1.22 -34.00
N PRO A 25 20.46 -2.29 -34.68
CA PRO A 25 21.20 -3.36 -34.04
C PRO A 25 22.67 -2.98 -33.91
N GLY A 26 23.17 -2.87 -32.69
CA GLY A 26 24.60 -2.68 -32.49
C GLY A 26 25.03 -2.65 -31.04
N LYS A 27 25.51 -3.80 -30.55
CA LYS A 27 26.85 -3.97 -29.93
C LYS A 27 26.86 -5.15 -28.95
N ALA A 28 27.56 -6.21 -29.36
CA ALA A 28 27.96 -7.31 -28.50
C ALA A 28 28.82 -6.80 -27.34
N GLY A 29 28.52 -7.25 -26.13
CA GLY A 29 29.32 -7.02 -24.93
C GLY A 29 28.79 -7.93 -23.83
N GLY A 30 29.45 -9.06 -23.64
CA GLY A 30 29.09 -10.03 -22.61
C GLY A 30 29.27 -9.44 -21.21
N ALA A 31 28.29 -9.70 -20.37
CA ALA A 31 28.48 -10.17 -19.01
C ALA A 31 27.19 -10.88 -18.70
N GLU A 32 27.28 -12.18 -18.42
CA GLU A 32 26.25 -12.90 -17.70
C GLU A 32 26.08 -12.16 -16.38
N ALA A 33 25.15 -11.20 -16.35
CA ALA A 33 24.64 -10.64 -15.13
C ALA A 33 23.84 -11.78 -14.51
N VAL A 34 24.56 -12.66 -13.80
CA VAL A 34 24.01 -13.49 -12.75
C VAL A 34 23.13 -12.55 -11.96
N GLN A 35 21.82 -12.71 -12.11
CA GLN A 35 20.85 -12.11 -11.22
C GLN A 35 21.14 -12.78 -9.88
N ASP A 36 22.05 -12.19 -9.10
CA ASP A 36 22.24 -12.55 -7.71
C ASP A 36 20.86 -12.54 -7.08
N GLU A 37 20.53 -13.66 -6.44
CA GLU A 37 19.22 -13.93 -5.85
C GLU A 37 18.73 -12.70 -5.07
N PRO A 38 17.41 -12.45 -5.01
CA PRO A 38 16.89 -11.26 -4.34
C PRO A 38 17.42 -11.21 -2.91
N ILE A 39 18.23 -10.19 -2.60
CA ILE A 39 18.61 -9.89 -1.21
C ILE A 39 17.34 -9.39 -0.53
N LEU A 40 16.56 -10.31 0.04
CA LEU A 40 15.41 -10.02 0.89
C LEU A 40 15.87 -9.62 2.29
N GLU A 41 16.84 -8.70 2.38
CA GLU A 41 17.08 -7.99 3.63
C GLU A 41 16.01 -6.89 3.77
N GLN A 42 14.76 -7.33 3.92
CA GLN A 42 13.62 -6.46 4.22
C GLN A 42 13.61 -6.15 5.73
N ASN A 43 14.61 -5.33 6.11
CA ASN A 43 14.55 -4.24 7.08
C ASN A 43 13.45 -4.34 8.16
N SER A 44 13.84 -4.63 9.40
CA SER A 44 12.96 -4.60 10.59
C SER A 44 12.16 -3.28 10.74
N ALA A 45 12.66 -2.17 10.18
CA ALA A 45 11.94 -0.90 10.11
C ALA A 45 10.61 -1.02 9.35
N THR A 46 10.56 -1.81 8.27
CA THR A 46 9.35 -2.03 7.47
C THR A 46 8.32 -2.88 8.21
N ILE A 47 8.78 -3.77 9.09
CA ILE A 47 7.92 -4.58 9.94
C ILE A 47 7.27 -3.68 11.00
N GLU A 48 8.04 -2.81 11.66
CA GLU A 48 7.49 -1.86 12.64
C GLU A 48 6.47 -0.90 12.01
N GLU A 49 6.77 -0.34 10.82
CA GLU A 49 5.83 0.51 10.07
C GLU A 49 4.53 -0.24 9.71
N LYS A 50 4.65 -1.53 9.35
CA LYS A 50 3.49 -2.38 9.08
C LYS A 50 2.67 -2.64 10.34
N LEU A 51 3.32 -2.90 11.47
CA LEU A 51 2.67 -3.10 12.77
C LEU A 51 1.88 -1.85 13.18
N GLU A 52 2.50 -0.66 13.10
CA GLU A 52 1.84 0.61 13.39
C GLU A 52 0.65 0.88 12.47
N GLY A 53 0.80 0.60 11.17
CA GLY A 53 -0.29 0.75 10.21
C GLY A 53 -1.48 -0.14 10.54
N ILE A 54 -1.23 -1.42 10.87
CA ILE A 54 -2.28 -2.35 11.28
C ILE A 54 -2.94 -1.89 12.58
N ALA A 55 -2.15 -1.45 13.57
CA ALA A 55 -2.64 -0.99 14.85
C ALA A 55 -3.51 0.26 14.72
N ALA A 56 -3.06 1.26 13.97
CA ALA A 56 -3.79 2.50 13.72
C ALA A 56 -5.12 2.25 12.98
N GLN A 57 -5.10 1.45 11.91
CA GLN A 57 -6.31 1.12 11.17
C GLN A 57 -7.31 0.35 12.06
N THR A 58 -6.81 -0.58 12.87
CA THR A 58 -7.66 -1.34 13.79
C THR A 58 -8.32 -0.46 14.84
N ARG A 59 -7.62 0.60 15.30
CA ARG A 59 -8.21 1.57 16.22
C ARG A 59 -9.31 2.39 15.55
N VAL A 60 -9.10 2.82 14.31
CA VAL A 60 -10.11 3.53 13.50
C VAL A 60 -11.36 2.66 13.29
N ASP A 61 -11.17 1.39 12.96
CA ASP A 61 -12.27 0.47 12.66
C ASP A 61 -13.15 0.16 13.89
N LEU A 62 -12.57 0.24 15.09
CA LEU A 62 -13.26 -0.02 16.35
C LEU A 62 -13.79 1.24 17.05
N GLY A 63 -13.27 2.43 16.74
CA GLY A 63 -13.71 3.67 17.37
C GLY A 63 -13.51 3.69 18.89
N ASP A 64 -14.60 3.87 19.64
CA ASP A 64 -14.60 4.04 21.10
C ASP A 64 -14.68 2.71 21.89
N GLU A 65 -14.54 1.57 21.20
CA GLU A 65 -14.48 0.27 21.85
C GLU A 65 -13.33 0.16 22.88
N SER A 66 -13.54 -0.74 23.84
CA SER A 66 -12.62 -0.98 24.95
C SER A 66 -11.21 -1.39 24.48
N GLN A 67 -10.21 -1.13 25.33
CA GLN A 67 -8.83 -1.53 25.08
C GLN A 67 -8.72 -3.07 24.91
N ASP A 68 -9.44 -3.84 25.72
CA ASP A 68 -9.44 -5.31 25.63
C ASP A 68 -9.97 -5.79 24.28
N ARG A 69 -11.05 -5.15 23.79
CA ARG A 69 -11.61 -5.40 22.46
C ARG A 69 -10.63 -5.04 21.35
N TYR A 70 -9.89 -3.94 21.53
CA TYR A 70 -8.86 -3.51 20.59
C TYR A 70 -7.70 -4.50 20.51
N GLU A 71 -7.18 -4.96 21.65
CA GLU A 71 -6.08 -5.95 21.72
C GLU A 71 -6.49 -7.29 21.11
N GLU A 72 -7.73 -7.75 21.37
CA GLU A 72 -8.27 -8.97 20.79
C GLU A 72 -8.28 -8.93 19.25
N VAL A 73 -8.83 -7.85 18.68
CA VAL A 73 -8.93 -7.69 17.22
C VAL A 73 -7.57 -7.45 16.59
N LEU A 74 -6.68 -6.72 17.27
CA LEU A 74 -5.32 -6.50 16.81
C LEU A 74 -4.55 -7.83 16.71
N ARG A 75 -4.68 -8.71 17.70
CA ARG A 75 -4.08 -10.06 17.67
C ARG A 75 -4.57 -10.86 16.46
N GLN A 76 -5.88 -10.85 16.20
CA GLN A 76 -6.46 -11.55 15.05
C GLN A 76 -5.87 -11.03 13.73
N ARG A 77 -5.81 -9.71 13.55
CA ARG A 77 -5.30 -9.11 12.31
C ARG A 77 -3.82 -9.35 12.07
N LEU A 78 -3.02 -9.34 13.13
CA LEU A 78 -1.60 -9.68 13.03
C LEU A 78 -1.44 -11.14 12.59
N THR A 79 -2.24 -12.04 13.15
CA THR A 79 -2.29 -13.45 12.74
C THR A 79 -2.70 -13.59 11.26
N ASP A 80 -3.72 -12.85 10.81
CA ASP A 80 -4.17 -12.85 9.41
C ASP A 80 -3.11 -12.29 8.45
N ALA A 81 -2.22 -11.41 8.94
CA ALA A 81 -1.10 -10.85 8.20
C ALA A 81 0.18 -11.72 8.28
N ASP A 82 0.08 -12.93 8.84
CA ASP A 82 1.18 -13.87 9.12
C ASP A 82 2.27 -13.30 10.05
N ILE A 83 1.86 -12.43 10.98
CA ILE A 83 2.73 -11.82 11.98
C ILE A 83 2.42 -12.42 13.36
N GLN A 84 3.39 -13.16 13.88
CA GLN A 84 3.30 -13.81 15.19
C GLN A 84 3.92 -12.88 16.24
N LEU A 85 3.09 -12.33 17.13
CA LEU A 85 3.52 -11.59 18.31
C LEU A 85 2.98 -12.28 19.57
N THR A 86 3.75 -12.19 20.65
CA THR A 86 3.29 -12.58 21.99
C THR A 86 2.22 -11.62 22.50
N ASP A 87 1.43 -12.06 23.48
CA ASP A 87 0.39 -11.21 24.10
C ASP A 87 0.96 -9.91 24.69
N ASP A 88 2.17 -9.97 25.26
CA ASP A 88 2.87 -8.81 25.81
C ASP A 88 3.28 -7.81 24.70
N GLU A 89 3.72 -8.31 23.56
CA GLU A 89 4.07 -7.49 22.39
C GLU A 89 2.83 -6.84 21.78
N VAL A 90 1.71 -7.57 21.68
CA VAL A 90 0.42 -7.02 21.21
C VAL A 90 -0.09 -5.94 22.15
N SER A 91 -0.05 -6.16 23.48
CA SER A 91 -0.48 -5.14 24.44
C SER A 91 0.44 -3.91 24.39
N SER A 92 1.75 -4.11 24.22
CA SER A 92 2.72 -3.01 24.07
C SER A 92 2.47 -2.18 22.82
N LEU A 93 2.23 -2.83 21.67
CA LEU A 93 1.86 -2.19 20.41
C LEU A 93 0.55 -1.42 20.57
N ALA A 94 -0.50 -2.07 21.10
CA ALA A 94 -1.81 -1.45 21.29
C ALA A 94 -1.74 -0.20 22.19
N ARG A 95 -0.94 -0.22 23.25
CA ARG A 95 -0.75 0.94 24.14
C ARG A 95 -0.01 2.09 23.46
N ARG A 96 0.97 1.78 22.61
CA ARG A 96 1.75 2.77 21.87
C ARG A 96 0.95 3.42 20.75
N SER A 97 0.13 2.65 20.04
CA SER A 97 -0.68 3.12 18.93
C SER A 97 -2.03 3.72 19.36
N ALA A 98 -2.44 3.56 20.63
CA ALA A 98 -3.62 4.23 21.17
C ALA A 98 -3.41 5.76 21.18
N PRO A 99 -4.40 6.56 20.72
CA PRO A 99 -4.31 8.01 20.79
C PRO A 99 -4.38 8.46 22.26
N GLY A 100 -3.21 8.64 22.89
CA GLY A 100 -3.16 8.99 24.31
C GLY A 100 -1.79 9.01 25.00
N ALA A 101 -0.67 8.76 24.33
CA ALA A 101 0.65 8.80 24.98
C ALA A 101 1.79 9.41 24.14
N GLY A 102 1.47 10.15 23.07
CA GLY A 102 2.44 10.90 22.27
C GLY A 102 1.91 12.31 22.05
N GLY A 103 2.48 13.29 22.77
CA GLY A 103 2.05 14.68 22.72
C GLY A 103 2.10 15.25 21.30
N GLY A 104 0.98 15.83 20.87
CA GLY A 104 0.99 16.79 19.77
C GLY A 104 1.87 17.98 20.15
N GLY A 105 2.97 18.14 19.42
CA GLY A 105 3.81 19.32 19.42
C GLY A 105 4.52 19.40 18.08
N VAL A 106 4.01 20.20 17.15
CA VAL A 106 4.35 21.61 16.91
C VAL A 106 3.35 22.22 15.93
#